data_AF-A0A7U2ENU8-F1
#
_entry.id   AF-A0A7U2ENU8-F1
#
_cell.length_a   1.000
_cell.length_b   1.000
_cell.length_c   1.000
_cell.angle_alpha   90.00
_cell.angle_beta   90.00
_cell.angle_gamma   90.00
#
_symmetry.space_group_name_H-M   'P 1'
#
loop_
_entity.id
_entity.type
_entity.pdbx_description
1 polymer ?
#
loop_
_entity_poly.entity_id
_entity_poly.type
_entity_poly.pdbx_seq_one_letter_code
_entity_poly.pdbx_strand_id
1 'polypeptide(L)'
;MGTTQHLQCTTAASSAQNAYINSASSLFWPVLISNFFLSALSIANLGIISSMVAFLLDQKHNVQRYEITSPGLPFFLNVEPAHLWVDQGHTSNGVAGYGFFLGLFGMFVAWRVRRATQPSKLLIALVILQFLAVLFTLSALIFVFIVTNQTKGQSIRIPIAANAQGQNYPEYKWTPETWFKAVLDLPLADKYMRDEIDSKITNMVTWRWMLVPILAADVIAFGVTTLAWLRQRKGMTARPDSANTVDK
;
A
#
# COMPACT_ATOMS: atom_id res chain seq x y z
N MET A 1 -78.99 4.46 -4.37
CA MET A 1 -77.80 5.29 -4.11
C MET A 1 -76.85 4.46 -3.26
N GLY A 2 -75.85 3.83 -3.89
CA GLY A 2 -74.85 3.00 -3.20
C GLY A 2 -73.49 3.68 -3.29
N THR A 3 -72.94 4.08 -2.14
CA THR A 3 -71.60 4.68 -2.02
C THR A 3 -70.55 3.58 -1.91
N THR A 4 -69.75 3.41 -2.97
CA THR A 4 -68.54 2.58 -2.99
C THR A 4 -67.42 3.29 -2.25
N GLN A 5 -67.03 2.78 -1.08
CA GLN A 5 -65.79 3.18 -0.40
C GLN A 5 -64.60 2.45 -1.04
N HIS A 6 -63.83 3.18 -1.83
CA HIS A 6 -62.52 2.74 -2.31
C HIS A 6 -61.50 2.89 -1.17
N LEU A 7 -61.17 1.79 -0.49
CA LEU A 7 -60.05 1.74 0.44
C LEU A 7 -58.74 1.80 -0.36
N GLN A 8 -58.09 2.96 -0.36
CA GLN A 8 -56.72 3.12 -0.84
C GLN A 8 -55.76 2.47 0.16
N CYS A 9 -55.34 1.24 -0.14
CA CYS A 9 -54.19 0.61 0.49
C CYS A 9 -52.92 1.35 0.06
N THR A 10 -52.48 2.34 0.85
CA THR A 10 -51.23 3.07 0.63
C THR A 10 -50.07 2.30 1.27
N THR A 11 -49.41 1.48 0.44
CA THR A 11 -47.94 1.43 0.28
C THR A 11 -47.04 1.39 1.53
N ALA A 12 -47.20 0.38 2.39
CA ALA A 12 -46.12 -0.02 3.32
C ALA A 12 -44.80 -0.36 2.56
N ALA A 13 -44.90 -0.89 1.34
CA ALA A 13 -43.77 -1.27 0.50
C ALA A 13 -42.88 -0.08 0.06
N SER A 14 -43.45 1.12 -0.18
CA SER A 14 -42.65 2.26 -0.65
C SER A 14 -41.77 2.86 0.46
N SER A 15 -42.26 2.84 1.71
CA SER A 15 -41.53 3.35 2.86
C SER A 15 -40.28 2.53 3.20
N ALA A 16 -40.39 1.19 3.17
CA ALA A 16 -39.28 0.27 3.44
C ALA A 16 -38.20 0.33 2.35
N GLN A 17 -38.61 0.47 1.09
CA GLN A 17 -37.70 0.58 -0.05
C GLN A 17 -36.94 1.92 -0.02
N ASN A 18 -37.61 3.02 0.37
CA ASN A 18 -36.98 4.32 0.55
C ASN A 18 -35.98 4.34 1.74
N ALA A 19 -36.29 3.67 2.85
CA ALA A 19 -35.37 3.55 3.98
C ALA A 19 -34.09 2.77 3.63
N TYR A 20 -34.22 1.70 2.82
CA TYR A 20 -33.07 0.91 2.35
C TYR A 20 -32.17 1.72 1.39
N ILE A 21 -32.76 2.47 0.46
CA ILE A 21 -32.01 3.32 -0.49
C ILE A 21 -31.23 4.42 0.24
N ASN A 22 -31.83 5.06 1.25
CA ASN A 22 -31.15 6.07 2.07
C ASN A 22 -29.99 5.47 2.89
N SER A 23 -30.16 4.26 3.42
CA SER A 23 -29.10 3.54 4.13
C SER A 23 -27.94 3.14 3.19
N ALA A 24 -28.24 2.60 2.00
CA ALA A 24 -27.22 2.22 1.01
C ALA A 24 -26.43 3.44 0.48
N SER A 25 -27.10 4.57 0.29
CA SER A 25 -26.49 5.87 -0.05
C SER A 25 -25.47 6.32 1.01
N SER A 26 -25.77 6.14 2.30
CA SER A 26 -24.87 6.52 3.40
C SER A 26 -23.59 5.69 3.47
N LEU A 27 -23.58 4.47 2.91
CA LEU A 27 -22.41 3.58 2.88
C LEU A 27 -21.47 3.87 1.71
N PHE A 28 -21.97 4.52 0.65
CA PHE A 28 -21.22 4.79 -0.57
C PHE A 28 -19.98 5.64 -0.31
N TRP A 29 -20.17 6.83 0.28
CA TRP A 29 -19.09 7.81 0.45
C TRP A 29 -17.94 7.31 1.32
N PRO A 30 -18.18 6.71 2.51
CA PRO A 30 -17.09 6.19 3.33
C PRO A 30 -16.26 5.12 2.63
N VAL A 31 -16.91 4.15 1.97
CA VAL A 31 -16.21 3.07 1.25
C VAL A 31 -15.43 3.65 0.07
N LEU A 32 -16.04 4.57 -0.70
CA LEU A 32 -15.38 5.21 -1.83
C LEU A 32 -14.12 5.97 -1.38
N ILE A 33 -14.25 6.85 -0.39
CA ILE A 33 -13.17 7.73 0.06
C ILE A 33 -12.02 6.92 0.66
N SER A 34 -12.32 5.96 1.53
CA SER A 34 -11.27 5.14 2.16
C SER A 34 -10.47 4.33 1.13
N ASN A 35 -11.14 3.73 0.15
CA ASN A 35 -10.48 2.97 -0.91
C ASN A 35 -9.76 3.85 -1.94
N PHE A 36 -10.22 5.09 -2.16
CA PHE A 36 -9.49 6.09 -2.94
C PHE A 36 -8.15 6.42 -2.28
N PHE A 37 -8.14 6.70 -0.98
CA PHE A 37 -6.90 6.98 -0.25
C PHE A 37 -5.94 5.79 -0.26
N LEU A 38 -6.45 4.57 -0.06
CA LEU A 38 -5.64 3.35 -0.19
C LEU A 38 -5.00 3.27 -1.59
N SER A 39 -5.79 3.47 -2.65
CA SER A 39 -5.29 3.43 -4.02
C SER A 39 -4.24 4.51 -4.29
N ALA A 40 -4.49 5.74 -3.85
CA ALA A 40 -3.64 6.90 -4.11
C ALA A 40 -2.28 6.79 -3.39
N LEU A 41 -2.28 6.39 -2.12
CA LEU A 41 -1.04 6.17 -1.36
C LEU A 41 -0.23 5.01 -1.95
N SER A 42 -0.92 3.94 -2.34
CA SER A 42 -0.28 2.75 -2.91
C SER A 42 0.38 3.04 -4.26
N ILE A 43 -0.28 3.77 -5.17
CA ILE A 43 0.33 4.13 -6.47
C ILE A 43 1.48 5.12 -6.32
N ALA A 44 1.37 6.07 -5.37
CA ALA A 44 2.48 6.97 -5.06
C ALA A 44 3.71 6.19 -4.57
N ASN A 45 3.50 5.23 -3.66
CA ASN A 45 4.58 4.37 -3.16
C ASN A 45 5.18 3.49 -4.27
N LEU A 46 4.34 2.94 -5.16
CA LEU A 46 4.80 2.18 -6.31
C LEU A 46 5.67 3.03 -7.25
N GLY A 47 5.32 4.31 -7.46
CA GLY A 47 6.11 5.26 -8.23
C GLY A 47 7.49 5.50 -7.62
N ILE A 48 7.55 5.70 -6.29
CA ILE A 48 8.82 5.87 -5.57
C ILE A 48 9.69 4.60 -5.72
N ILE A 49 9.12 3.41 -5.46
CA ILE A 49 9.84 2.14 -5.59
C ILE A 49 10.37 1.95 -7.02
N SER A 50 9.53 2.21 -8.03
CA SER A 50 9.91 2.07 -9.44
C SER A 50 11.07 2.99 -9.81
N SER A 51 11.08 4.23 -9.29
CA SER A 51 12.19 5.16 -9.49
C SER A 51 13.49 4.70 -8.84
N MET A 52 13.42 3.91 -7.74
CA MET A 52 14.59 3.32 -7.09
C MET A 52 15.12 2.12 -7.88
N VAL A 53 14.24 1.27 -8.40
CA VAL A 53 14.63 0.16 -9.28
C VAL A 53 15.32 0.70 -10.54
N ALA A 54 14.75 1.74 -11.16
CA ALA A 54 15.35 2.40 -12.31
C ALA A 54 16.75 2.95 -11.99
N PHE A 55 16.90 3.60 -10.82
CA PHE A 55 18.20 4.08 -10.36
C PHE A 55 19.20 2.94 -10.17
N LEU A 56 18.83 1.85 -9.47
CA LEU A 56 19.71 0.70 -9.27
C LEU A 56 20.18 0.08 -10.61
N LEU A 57 19.26 -0.05 -11.57
CA LEU A 57 19.58 -0.58 -12.90
C LEU A 57 20.51 0.37 -13.67
N ASP A 58 20.26 1.67 -13.59
CA ASP A 58 21.13 2.68 -14.22
C ASP A 58 22.53 2.64 -13.62
N GLN A 59 22.65 2.59 -12.29
CA GLN A 59 23.94 2.44 -11.62
C GLN A 59 24.65 1.17 -12.10
N LYS A 60 23.95 0.03 -12.14
CA LYS A 60 24.51 -1.26 -12.56
C LYS A 60 24.98 -1.28 -14.03
N HIS A 61 24.19 -0.70 -14.94
CA HIS A 61 24.43 -0.86 -16.38
C HIS A 61 25.24 0.29 -16.99
N ASN A 62 25.10 1.52 -16.48
CA ASN A 62 25.70 2.72 -17.07
C ASN A 62 26.86 3.27 -16.23
N VAL A 63 26.73 3.34 -14.89
CA VAL A 63 27.78 3.93 -14.03
C VAL A 63 28.87 2.91 -13.68
N GLN A 64 28.47 1.71 -13.24
CA GLN A 64 29.29 0.54 -12.87
C GLN A 64 30.25 0.72 -11.68
N ARG A 65 30.91 1.89 -11.55
CA ARG A 65 31.87 2.18 -10.50
C ARG A 65 31.89 3.66 -10.08
N TYR A 66 32.19 3.91 -8.82
CA TYR A 66 32.46 5.22 -8.26
C TYR A 66 33.96 5.43 -8.06
N GLU A 67 34.44 6.63 -8.36
CA GLU A 67 35.81 7.03 -8.04
C GLU A 67 35.87 7.61 -6.62
N ILE A 68 36.70 7.00 -5.78
CA ILE A 68 36.91 7.41 -4.38
C ILE A 68 38.26 8.11 -4.27
N THR A 69 38.25 9.37 -3.84
CA THR A 69 39.43 10.24 -3.66
C THR A 69 39.94 10.20 -2.21
N SER A 70 40.17 9.00 -1.70
CA SER A 70 40.71 8.84 -0.34
C SER A 70 42.14 9.39 -0.26
N PRO A 71 42.52 10.15 0.80
CA PRO A 71 43.86 10.67 0.96
C PRO A 71 44.92 9.56 0.86
N GLY A 72 45.79 9.65 -0.14
CA GLY A 72 46.91 8.72 -0.36
C GLY A 72 46.57 7.40 -1.05
N LEU A 73 45.29 7.07 -1.29
CA LEU A 73 44.90 5.84 -1.99
C LEU A 73 43.58 6.02 -2.76
N PRO A 74 43.62 6.61 -3.97
CA PRO A 74 42.45 6.65 -4.82
C PRO A 74 42.12 5.23 -5.32
N PHE A 75 40.82 4.91 -5.40
CA PHE A 75 40.36 3.62 -5.88
C PHE A 75 38.97 3.71 -6.53
N PHE A 76 38.62 2.69 -7.31
CA PHE A 76 37.28 2.52 -7.85
C PHE A 76 36.47 1.54 -7.00
N LEU A 77 35.28 1.94 -6.60
CA LEU A 77 34.31 1.10 -5.88
C LEU A 77 33.20 0.67 -6.84
N ASN A 78 32.92 -0.62 -6.97
CA ASN A 78 31.75 -1.08 -7.74
C ASN A 78 30.44 -0.54 -7.13
N VAL A 79 29.49 -0.18 -7.99
CA VAL A 79 28.20 0.40 -7.58
C VAL A 79 27.32 -0.53 -6.75
N GLU A 80 27.47 -1.85 -6.90
CA GLU A 80 26.75 -2.86 -6.13
C GLU A 80 27.69 -3.59 -5.15
N PRO A 81 27.24 -3.84 -3.89
CA PRO A 81 27.96 -4.72 -2.98
C PRO A 81 27.71 -6.19 -3.34
N ALA A 82 28.54 -7.10 -2.81
CA ALA A 82 28.41 -8.53 -3.08
C ALA A 82 27.10 -9.11 -2.51
N HIS A 83 26.58 -8.50 -1.44
CA HIS A 83 25.40 -8.97 -0.72
C HIS A 83 24.35 -7.87 -0.59
N LEU A 84 23.76 -7.47 -1.72
CA LEU A 84 22.63 -6.55 -1.76
C LEU A 84 21.32 -7.28 -1.51
N TRP A 85 20.58 -6.88 -0.48
CA TRP A 85 19.30 -7.45 -0.09
C TRP A 85 18.15 -6.61 -0.65
N VAL A 86 17.59 -7.08 -1.76
CA VAL A 86 16.52 -6.38 -2.51
C VAL A 86 15.10 -6.88 -2.20
N ASP A 87 14.97 -8.01 -1.49
CA ASP A 87 13.66 -8.64 -1.20
C ASP A 87 12.69 -7.70 -0.50
N GLN A 88 13.17 -6.84 0.40
CA GLN A 88 12.32 -5.84 1.06
C GLN A 88 11.67 -4.86 0.07
N GLY A 89 12.38 -4.54 -1.02
CA GLY A 89 11.87 -3.77 -2.16
C GLY A 89 10.77 -4.52 -2.90
N HIS A 90 11.01 -5.80 -3.20
CA HIS A 90 10.02 -6.66 -3.86
C HIS A 90 8.74 -6.85 -3.02
N THR A 91 8.88 -7.10 -1.71
CA THR A 91 7.73 -7.24 -0.80
C THR A 91 6.90 -5.95 -0.76
N SER A 92 7.57 -4.79 -0.64
CA SER A 92 6.86 -3.51 -0.59
C SER A 92 6.23 -3.12 -1.94
N ASN A 93 6.85 -3.52 -3.05
CA ASN A 93 6.26 -3.38 -4.39
C ASN A 93 4.97 -4.21 -4.46
N GLY A 94 5.00 -5.45 -3.96
CA GLY A 94 3.82 -6.30 -3.85
C GLY A 94 2.69 -5.63 -3.06
N VAL A 95 3.00 -5.04 -1.90
CA VAL A 95 2.02 -4.29 -1.10
C VAL A 95 1.44 -3.11 -1.87
N ALA A 96 2.30 -2.30 -2.50
CA ALA A 96 1.87 -1.13 -3.27
C ALA A 96 1.00 -1.51 -4.48
N GLY A 97 1.38 -2.56 -5.21
CA GLY A 97 0.56 -3.08 -6.32
C GLY A 97 -0.79 -3.62 -5.82
N TYR A 98 -0.77 -4.41 -4.75
CA TYR A 98 -1.99 -4.98 -4.16
C TYR A 98 -2.95 -3.90 -3.67
N GLY A 99 -2.46 -2.94 -2.87
CA GLY A 99 -3.26 -1.83 -2.34
C GLY A 99 -3.83 -0.94 -3.44
N PHE A 100 -3.09 -0.70 -4.54
CA PHE A 100 -3.58 0.06 -5.69
C PHE A 100 -4.81 -0.61 -6.32
N PHE A 101 -4.67 -1.87 -6.76
CA PHE A 101 -5.77 -2.58 -7.41
C PHE A 101 -6.93 -2.87 -6.47
N LEU A 102 -6.65 -3.15 -5.19
CA LEU A 102 -7.69 -3.36 -4.19
C LEU A 102 -8.47 -2.07 -3.91
N GLY A 103 -7.81 -0.91 -3.86
CA GLY A 103 -8.47 0.38 -3.75
C GLY A 103 -9.38 0.68 -4.95
N LEU A 104 -8.92 0.42 -6.18
CA LEU A 104 -9.76 0.51 -7.38
C LEU A 104 -10.98 -0.41 -7.30
N PHE A 105 -10.77 -1.66 -6.89
CA PHE A 105 -11.84 -2.63 -6.69
C PHE A 105 -12.83 -2.15 -5.63
N GLY A 106 -12.36 -1.60 -4.51
CA GLY A 106 -13.20 -1.06 -3.46
C GLY A 106 -14.06 0.11 -3.90
N MET A 107 -13.50 1.02 -4.71
CA MET A 107 -14.28 2.11 -5.32
C MET A 107 -15.36 1.58 -6.28
N PHE A 108 -15.03 0.56 -7.09
CA PHE A 108 -16.01 -0.12 -7.93
C PHE A 108 -17.13 -0.77 -7.10
N VAL A 109 -16.79 -1.44 -6.00
CA VAL A 109 -17.77 -2.03 -5.08
C VAL A 109 -18.67 -0.97 -4.46
N ALA A 110 -18.11 0.16 -4.01
CA ALA A 110 -18.89 1.28 -3.49
C ALA A 110 -19.94 1.74 -4.50
N TRP A 111 -19.52 1.95 -5.76
CA TRP A 111 -20.43 2.35 -6.84
C TRP A 111 -21.53 1.32 -7.11
N ARG A 112 -21.21 0.01 -7.07
CA ARG A 112 -22.21 -1.06 -7.22
C ARG A 112 -23.20 -1.10 -6.05
N VAL A 113 -22.72 -0.93 -4.81
CA VAL A 113 -23.57 -0.93 -3.61
C VAL A 113 -24.55 0.23 -3.61
N ARG A 114 -24.15 1.41 -4.12
CA ARG A 114 -25.04 2.57 -4.28
C ARG A 114 -26.29 2.27 -5.12
N ARG A 115 -26.19 1.36 -6.09
CA ARG A 115 -27.28 0.98 -7.01
C ARG A 115 -27.96 -0.35 -6.63
N ALA A 116 -27.50 -1.01 -5.58
CA ALA A 116 -27.97 -2.35 -5.24
C ALA A 116 -29.25 -2.29 -4.40
N THR A 117 -30.25 -3.09 -4.78
CA THR A 117 -31.48 -3.32 -4.00
C THR A 117 -31.38 -4.54 -3.08
N GLN A 118 -30.28 -5.29 -3.17
CA GLN A 118 -30.02 -6.54 -2.45
C GLN A 118 -28.59 -6.55 -1.85
N PRO A 119 -28.33 -7.38 -0.84
CA PRO A 119 -26.98 -7.64 -0.33
C PRO A 119 -25.94 -7.95 -1.39
N SER A 120 -24.77 -7.31 -1.26
CA SER A 120 -23.69 -7.47 -2.22
C SER A 120 -22.67 -8.50 -1.75
N LYS A 121 -22.53 -9.61 -2.49
CA LYS A 121 -21.43 -10.58 -2.30
C LYS A 121 -20.05 -9.93 -2.50
N LEU A 122 -19.98 -8.88 -3.32
CA LEU A 122 -18.74 -8.14 -3.57
C LEU A 122 -18.25 -7.41 -2.31
N LEU A 123 -19.17 -6.98 -1.43
CA LEU A 123 -18.79 -6.35 -0.17
C LEU A 123 -18.09 -7.34 0.77
N ILE A 124 -18.55 -8.60 0.80
CA ILE A 124 -17.90 -9.68 1.55
C ILE A 124 -16.50 -9.96 0.99
N ALA A 125 -16.39 -10.09 -0.34
CA ALA A 125 -15.11 -10.28 -0.99
C ALA A 125 -14.13 -9.13 -0.68
N LEU A 126 -14.61 -7.88 -0.72
CA LEU A 126 -13.81 -6.70 -0.37
C LEU A 126 -13.32 -6.73 1.08
N VAL A 127 -14.17 -7.11 2.05
CA VAL A 127 -13.77 -7.27 3.46
C VAL A 127 -12.66 -8.30 3.61
N ILE A 128 -12.78 -9.46 2.96
CA ILE A 128 -11.76 -10.53 3.01
C ILE A 128 -10.44 -10.05 2.42
N LEU A 129 -10.48 -9.42 1.24
CA LEU A 129 -9.29 -8.93 0.56
C LEU A 129 -8.60 -7.80 1.34
N GLN A 130 -9.37 -6.87 1.93
CA GLN A 130 -8.82 -5.83 2.80
C GLN A 130 -8.23 -6.37 4.10
N PHE A 131 -8.82 -7.42 4.67
CA PHE A 131 -8.20 -8.11 5.81
C PHE A 131 -6.84 -8.70 5.44
N LEU A 132 -6.74 -9.36 4.28
CA LEU A 132 -5.46 -9.86 3.76
C LEU A 132 -4.49 -8.71 3.45
N ALA A 133 -4.97 -7.57 2.96
CA ALA A 133 -4.17 -6.36 2.74
C ALA A 133 -3.50 -5.90 4.04
N VAL A 134 -4.29 -5.76 5.12
CA VAL A 134 -3.77 -5.35 6.45
C VAL A 134 -2.65 -6.29 6.91
N LEU A 135 -2.86 -7.60 6.81
CA LEU A 135 -1.85 -8.59 7.21
C LEU A 135 -0.60 -8.53 6.34
N PHE A 136 -0.77 -8.36 5.02
CA PHE A 136 0.34 -8.29 4.09
C PHE A 136 1.17 -7.01 4.30
N THR A 137 0.51 -5.86 4.40
CA THR A 137 1.16 -4.56 4.67
C THR A 137 1.86 -4.55 6.02
N LEU A 138 1.24 -5.11 7.07
CA LEU A 138 1.88 -5.24 8.38
C LEU A 138 3.15 -6.11 8.32
N SER A 139 3.07 -7.26 7.63
CA SER A 139 4.21 -8.16 7.46
C SER A 139 5.35 -7.49 6.69
N ALA A 140 5.02 -6.78 5.61
CA ALA A 140 5.99 -6.03 4.82
C ALA A 140 6.63 -4.89 5.63
N LEU A 141 5.84 -4.14 6.40
CA LEU A 141 6.32 -3.08 7.28
C LEU A 141 7.34 -3.62 8.28
N ILE A 142 7.00 -4.70 8.99
CA ILE A 142 7.90 -5.34 9.95
C ILE A 142 9.18 -5.79 9.25
N PHE A 143 9.06 -6.48 8.11
CA PHE A 143 10.20 -7.00 7.36
C PHE A 143 11.17 -5.90 6.90
N VAL A 144 10.65 -4.85 6.24
CA VAL A 144 11.42 -3.72 5.73
C VAL A 144 12.16 -3.00 6.86
N PHE A 145 11.49 -2.73 7.98
CA PHE A 145 12.10 -2.06 9.12
C PHE A 145 13.16 -2.93 9.81
N ILE A 146 12.90 -4.23 10.00
CA ILE A 146 13.87 -5.14 10.61
C ILE A 146 15.12 -5.22 9.75
N VAL A 147 14.99 -5.51 8.46
CA VAL A 147 16.16 -5.68 7.58
C VAL A 147 16.94 -4.38 7.47
N THR A 148 16.27 -3.23 7.33
CA THR A 148 16.98 -1.94 7.26
C THR A 148 17.66 -1.59 8.58
N ASN A 149 17.08 -1.95 9.72
CA ASN A 149 17.69 -1.72 11.03
C ASN A 149 18.89 -2.65 11.28
N GLN A 150 18.82 -3.90 10.82
CA GLN A 150 19.93 -4.87 10.92
C GLN A 150 21.18 -4.43 10.14
N THR A 151 21.01 -3.66 9.08
CA THR A 151 22.12 -3.16 8.25
C THR A 151 22.52 -1.71 8.58
N LYS A 152 21.91 -1.10 9.60
CA LYS A 152 22.15 0.29 9.99
C LYS A 152 23.51 0.44 10.67
N GLY A 153 24.23 1.51 10.34
CA GLY A 153 25.52 1.85 10.97
C GLY A 153 26.71 1.04 10.44
N GLN A 154 26.49 0.13 9.49
CA GLN A 154 27.57 -0.48 8.72
C GLN A 154 28.24 0.60 7.86
N SER A 155 29.57 0.55 7.74
CA SER A 155 30.37 1.48 6.94
C SER A 155 31.32 0.74 6.02
N ILE A 156 31.66 1.37 4.89
CA ILE A 156 32.61 0.81 3.94
C ILE A 156 34.03 1.06 4.45
N ARG A 157 34.80 -0.01 4.64
CA ARG A 157 36.19 0.08 5.06
C ARG A 157 37.10 0.31 3.85
N ILE A 158 37.71 1.49 3.79
CA ILE A 158 38.58 1.91 2.68
C ILE A 158 39.65 0.86 2.31
N PRO A 159 40.42 0.26 3.25
CA PRO A 159 41.43 -0.73 2.89
C PRO A 159 40.86 -1.96 2.20
N ILE A 160 39.64 -2.36 2.56
CA ILE A 160 38.99 -3.56 2.03
C ILE A 160 38.38 -3.24 0.67
N ALA A 161 37.74 -2.09 0.54
CA ALA A 161 37.21 -1.61 -0.73
C ALA A 161 38.33 -1.40 -1.78
N ALA A 162 39.47 -0.83 -1.36
CA ALA A 162 40.62 -0.63 -2.24
C ALA A 162 41.27 -1.95 -2.68
N ASN A 163 41.30 -2.97 -1.80
CA ASN A 163 41.79 -4.31 -2.15
C ASN A 163 40.80 -5.12 -2.98
N ALA A 164 39.51 -4.77 -2.96
CA ALA A 164 38.44 -5.43 -3.71
C ALA A 164 38.15 -4.74 -5.06
N GLN A 165 39.06 -3.91 -5.58
CA GLN A 165 38.88 -3.24 -6.86
C GLN A 165 38.56 -4.23 -7.99
N GLY A 166 37.57 -3.88 -8.81
CA GLY A 166 37.07 -4.75 -9.89
C GLY A 166 36.14 -5.87 -9.42
N GLN A 167 35.88 -5.97 -8.10
CA GLN A 167 34.92 -6.89 -7.51
C GLN A 167 33.89 -6.12 -6.67
N ASN A 168 32.75 -6.76 -6.43
CA ASN A 168 31.73 -6.17 -5.56
C ASN A 168 32.22 -6.20 -4.11
N TYR A 169 31.93 -5.14 -3.35
CA TYR A 169 32.38 -5.03 -1.97
C TYR A 169 31.87 -6.23 -1.12
N PRO A 170 32.78 -7.03 -0.51
CA PRO A 170 32.42 -8.35 0.00
C PRO A 170 31.80 -8.33 1.40
N GLU A 171 31.94 -7.24 2.15
CA GLU A 171 31.56 -7.25 3.56
C GLU A 171 30.12 -6.85 3.80
N TYR A 172 29.55 -7.46 4.83
CA TYR A 172 28.20 -7.22 5.33
C TYR A 172 27.10 -7.53 4.31
N LYS A 173 25.86 -7.45 4.78
CA LYS A 173 24.67 -7.45 3.92
C LYS A 173 24.08 -6.06 3.95
N TRP A 174 23.61 -5.59 2.80
CA TRP A 174 23.15 -4.22 2.67
C TRP A 174 21.74 -4.16 2.12
N THR A 175 20.91 -3.28 2.66
CA THR A 175 19.78 -2.76 1.88
C THR A 175 20.28 -1.68 0.91
N PRO A 176 19.54 -1.38 -0.17
CA PRO A 176 19.85 -0.22 -1.00
C PRO A 176 20.03 1.07 -0.18
N GLU A 177 19.15 1.33 0.79
CA GLU A 177 19.23 2.52 1.65
C GLU A 177 20.56 2.60 2.42
N THR A 178 20.96 1.52 3.09
CA THR A 178 22.16 1.53 3.93
C THR A 178 23.44 1.47 3.10
N TRP A 179 23.40 0.81 1.95
CA TRP A 179 24.53 0.77 1.02
C TRP A 179 24.89 2.19 0.55
N PHE A 180 23.92 2.90 -0.02
CA PHE A 180 24.19 4.22 -0.57
C PHE A 180 24.53 5.26 0.51
N LYS A 181 23.99 5.13 1.73
CA LYS A 181 24.45 5.93 2.87
C LYS A 181 25.94 5.72 3.14
N ALA A 182 26.40 4.47 3.18
CA ALA A 182 27.81 4.17 3.38
C ALA A 182 28.69 4.60 2.20
N VAL A 183 28.16 4.60 0.97
CA VAL A 183 28.84 5.17 -0.20
C VAL A 183 29.01 6.68 -0.07
N LEU A 184 28.00 7.41 0.44
CA LEU A 184 28.09 8.86 0.66
C LEU A 184 29.05 9.27 1.77
N ASP A 185 29.37 8.36 2.70
CA ASP A 185 30.39 8.58 3.73
C ASP A 185 31.81 8.56 3.15
N LEU A 186 32.00 8.05 1.92
CA LEU A 186 33.28 8.05 1.22
C LEU A 186 33.50 9.38 0.46
N PRO A 187 34.77 9.79 0.25
CA PRO A 187 35.10 10.97 -0.56
C PRO A 187 34.91 10.69 -2.06
N LEU A 188 33.68 10.72 -2.54
CA LEU A 188 33.34 10.59 -3.96
C LEU A 188 33.96 11.74 -4.77
N ALA A 189 34.61 11.41 -5.89
CA ALA A 189 35.23 12.41 -6.78
C ALA A 189 34.17 13.31 -7.47
N ASP A 190 33.06 12.71 -7.88
CA ASP A 190 31.98 13.38 -8.59
C ASP A 190 30.92 13.92 -7.62
N LYS A 191 30.83 15.25 -7.53
CA LYS A 191 29.83 15.95 -6.71
C LYS A 191 28.41 15.76 -7.22
N TYR A 192 28.21 15.72 -8.54
CA TYR A 192 26.88 15.51 -9.11
C TYR A 192 26.34 14.12 -8.75
N MET A 193 27.20 13.09 -8.86
CA MET A 193 26.87 11.74 -8.42
C MET A 193 26.52 11.68 -6.93
N ARG A 194 27.27 12.42 -6.10
CA ARG A 194 26.99 12.53 -4.66
C ARG A 194 25.60 13.11 -4.39
N ASP A 195 25.24 14.21 -5.05
CA ASP A 195 23.95 14.87 -4.89
C ASP A 195 22.79 13.98 -5.42
N GLU A 196 23.01 13.25 -6.51
CA GLU A 196 22.05 12.27 -7.01
C GLU A 196 21.81 11.13 -6.03
N ILE A 197 22.87 10.53 -5.50
CA ILE A 197 22.78 9.44 -4.50
C ILE A 197 22.04 9.93 -3.25
N ASP A 198 22.32 11.13 -2.75
CA ASP A 198 21.65 11.72 -1.58
C ASP A 198 20.13 11.89 -1.79
N SER A 199 19.75 12.41 -2.97
CA SER A 199 18.35 12.50 -3.38
C SER A 199 17.67 11.12 -3.43
N LYS A 200 18.35 10.11 -3.97
CA LYS A 200 17.81 8.74 -4.04
C LYS A 200 17.70 8.07 -2.67
N ILE A 201 18.63 8.31 -1.76
CA ILE A 201 18.51 7.85 -0.37
C ILE A 201 17.27 8.45 0.30
N THR A 202 17.00 9.74 0.06
CA THR A 202 15.78 10.38 0.58
C THR A 202 14.52 9.69 0.09
N ASN A 203 14.48 9.29 -1.19
CA ASN A 203 13.38 8.49 -1.73
C ASN A 203 13.28 7.10 -1.09
N MET A 204 14.40 6.41 -0.83
CA MET A 204 14.40 5.10 -0.16
C MET A 204 13.86 5.19 1.27
N VAL A 205 14.28 6.22 2.01
CA VAL A 205 13.76 6.51 3.36
C VAL A 205 12.27 6.81 3.30
N THR A 206 11.83 7.63 2.33
CA THR A 206 10.42 8.00 2.14
C THR A 206 9.57 6.78 1.83
N TRP A 207 10.02 5.92 0.91
CA TRP A 207 9.36 4.65 0.57
C TRP A 207 9.16 3.76 1.80
N ARG A 208 10.20 3.55 2.64
CA ARG A 208 10.07 2.77 3.88
C ARG A 208 8.97 3.34 4.77
N TRP A 209 8.97 4.65 4.97
CA TRP A 209 8.00 5.31 5.84
C TRP A 209 6.58 5.37 5.26
N MET A 210 6.43 5.36 3.93
CA MET A 210 5.13 5.30 3.23
C MET A 210 4.33 4.02 3.52
N LEU A 211 4.97 2.95 3.99
CA LEU A 211 4.25 1.74 4.44
C LEU A 211 3.36 2.01 5.66
N VAL A 212 3.72 2.98 6.53
CA VAL A 212 2.92 3.34 7.71
C VAL A 212 1.57 3.98 7.33
N PRO A 213 1.50 5.04 6.49
CA PRO A 213 0.22 5.59 6.05
C PRO A 213 -0.56 4.61 5.17
N ILE A 214 0.09 3.72 4.40
CA ILE A 214 -0.62 2.65 3.66
C ILE A 214 -1.29 1.68 4.65
N LEU A 215 -0.58 1.23 5.70
CA LEU A 215 -1.16 0.36 6.72
C LEU A 215 -2.36 1.03 7.41
N ALA A 216 -2.25 2.33 7.72
CA ALA A 216 -3.37 3.08 8.29
C ALA A 216 -4.56 3.13 7.31
N ALA A 217 -4.32 3.35 6.02
CA ALA A 217 -5.36 3.34 4.99
C ALA A 217 -6.00 1.96 4.84
N ASP A 218 -5.23 0.87 4.88
CA ASP A 218 -5.74 -0.50 4.87
C ASP A 218 -6.67 -0.76 6.05
N VAL A 219 -6.25 -0.39 7.27
CA VAL A 219 -7.06 -0.57 8.49
C VAL A 219 -8.36 0.24 8.43
N ILE A 220 -8.29 1.49 7.95
CA ILE A 220 -9.46 2.36 7.79
C ILE A 220 -10.40 1.77 6.73
N ALA A 221 -9.90 1.39 5.56
CA ALA A 221 -10.69 0.81 4.48
C ALA A 221 -11.37 -0.50 4.92
N PHE A 222 -10.63 -1.37 5.60
CA PHE A 222 -11.15 -2.60 6.21
C PHE A 222 -12.25 -2.31 7.24
N GLY A 223 -12.01 -1.38 8.17
CA GLY A 223 -12.97 -1.02 9.22
C GLY A 223 -14.27 -0.43 8.65
N VAL A 224 -14.14 0.50 7.70
CA VAL A 224 -15.28 1.13 7.02
C VAL A 224 -16.10 0.10 6.23
N THR A 225 -15.44 -0.77 5.47
CA THR A 225 -16.12 -1.79 4.68
C THR A 225 -16.78 -2.84 5.57
N THR A 226 -16.13 -3.24 6.66
CA THR A 226 -16.70 -4.13 7.67
C THR A 226 -17.95 -3.52 8.31
N LEU A 227 -17.91 -2.24 8.69
CA LEU A 227 -19.07 -1.54 9.22
C LEU A 227 -20.22 -1.47 8.20
N ALA A 228 -19.89 -1.18 6.93
CA ALA A 228 -20.88 -1.19 5.85
C ALA A 228 -21.52 -2.57 5.68
N TRP A 229 -20.73 -3.63 5.77
CA TRP A 229 -21.22 -5.01 5.69
C TRP A 229 -22.12 -5.39 6.87
N LEU A 230 -21.72 -5.04 8.09
CA LEU A 230 -22.54 -5.28 9.28
C LEU A 230 -23.87 -4.53 9.22
N ARG A 231 -23.88 -3.27 8.74
CA ARG A 231 -25.11 -2.49 8.55
C ARG A 231 -26.03 -3.12 7.51
N GLN A 232 -25.46 -3.60 6.39
CA GLN A 232 -26.23 -4.30 5.37
C GLN A 232 -26.86 -5.59 5.90
N ARG A 233 -26.16 -6.35 6.76
CA ARG A 233 -26.71 -7.56 7.41
C ARG A 233 -27.83 -7.25 8.40
N LYS A 234 -27.67 -6.24 9.26
CA LYS A 234 -28.69 -5.85 10.25
C LYS A 234 -29.99 -5.37 9.59
N GLY A 235 -29.90 -4.69 8.44
CA GLY A 235 -31.07 -4.28 7.65
C GLY A 235 -31.91 -5.46 7.13
N MET A 236 -31.35 -6.67 7.01
CA MET A 236 -32.12 -7.86 6.63
C MET A 236 -32.84 -8.50 7.80
N THR A 237 -32.24 -8.48 9.00
CA THR A 237 -32.79 -9.14 10.19
C THR A 237 -33.96 -8.37 10.79
N ALA A 238 -34.03 -7.05 10.55
CA ALA A 238 -35.11 -6.19 11.02
C ALA A 238 -36.37 -6.21 10.14
N ARG A 239 -36.45 -7.04 9.08
CA ARG A 239 -37.69 -7.28 8.35
C ARG A 239 -38.54 -8.23 9.21
N PRO A 240 -39.60 -7.77 9.89
CA PRO A 240 -40.50 -8.68 10.56
C PRO A 240 -41.17 -9.51 9.47
N ASP A 241 -41.29 -10.82 9.68
CA ASP A 241 -42.30 -11.62 9.04
C ASP A 241 -43.66 -10.97 9.33
N SER A 242 -44.10 -10.06 8.48
CA SER A 242 -45.48 -9.58 8.42
C SER A 242 -46.35 -10.61 7.70
N ALA A 243 -46.15 -11.88 8.03
CA ALA A 243 -47.04 -12.97 7.70
C ALA A 243 -47.54 -13.53 9.03
N ASN A 244 -48.86 -13.74 9.11
CA ASN A 244 -49.58 -14.44 10.18
C ASN A 244 -50.15 -13.55 11.30
N THR A 245 -51.03 -12.64 10.93
CA THR A 245 -52.32 -12.50 11.63
C THR A 245 -53.42 -12.96 10.69
N VAL A 246 -53.49 -14.27 10.48
CA VAL A 246 -54.75 -14.97 10.17
C VAL A 246 -55.15 -15.63 11.48
N ASP A 247 -56.16 -15.08 12.13
CA ASP A 247 -57.05 -15.70 13.12
C ASP A 247 -57.96 -14.56 13.62
N LYS A 248 -59.29 -14.63 13.65
CA LYS A 248 -60.29 -15.62 13.24
C LYS A 248 -61.63 -14.90 13.24
#